data_AF-A0AB36IQM2-F1
#
_entry.id   AF-A0AB36IQM2-F1
#
_cell.length_a   1.000
_cell.length_b   1.000
_cell.length_c   1.000
_cell.angle_alpha   90.00
_cell.angle_beta   90.00
_cell.angle_gamma   90.00
#
_symmetry.space_group_name_H-M   'P 1'
#
loop_
_entity.id
_entity.type
_entity.pdbx_description
1 polymer ?
#
loop_
_entity_poly.entity_id
_entity_poly.type
_entity_poly.pdbx_seq_one_letter_code
_entity_poly.pdbx_strand_id
1 'polypeptide(L)'
;MGEAENDPADHGAAAADPPLTVERLADLQAGLLDDDAAARVRGQVRANPEAENVLRALNQVRRDVADAGADPAGAPDAPPEVVARITAALRAADPRGAPAAHSARPRPRPGRIAAGVAGLCAVLAAIGIGTAALINAPTPIPSTAVTAEHITVSTPPMVVPLSQDEILGLLDRRPEYGPLTDPSRRASCLSGLGYPASTQVLGARPIDINARPGVLLVLPGDTPNNLAVFAVALNCSAADTGLLANTQVARP
;
A
#
# COMPACT_ATOMS: atom_id res chain seq x y z
N MET A 1 -3.11 38.74 45.28
CA MET A 1 -1.76 38.18 45.05
C MET A 1 -1.97 36.76 44.59
N GLY A 2 -1.51 36.41 43.38
CA GLY A 2 -1.75 35.11 42.73
C GLY A 2 -2.66 35.28 41.52
N GLU A 3 -2.27 36.09 40.54
CA GLU A 3 -1.51 35.71 39.34
C GLU A 3 -2.28 34.74 38.43
N ALA A 4 -2.75 35.29 37.31
CA ALA A 4 -3.28 34.56 36.18
C ALA A 4 -2.12 33.86 35.47
N GLU A 5 -1.99 32.54 35.65
CA GLU A 5 -1.10 31.73 34.82
C GLU A 5 -1.87 31.31 33.57
N ASN A 6 -1.61 32.08 32.50
CA ASN A 6 -2.08 31.82 31.16
C ASN A 6 -1.21 30.69 30.60
N ASP A 7 -1.68 29.45 30.72
CA ASP A 7 -1.01 28.27 30.19
C ASP A 7 -1.05 28.33 28.64
N PRO A 8 0.09 28.42 27.93
CA PRO A 8 0.09 28.48 26.49
C PRO A 8 -0.38 27.13 25.96
N ALA A 9 -1.55 27.13 25.32
CA ALA A 9 -1.99 26.04 24.50
C ALA A 9 -0.83 25.64 23.57
N ASP A 10 -0.34 24.42 23.76
CA ASP A 10 0.50 23.70 22.81
C ASP A 10 -0.33 23.54 21.53
N HIS A 11 -0.32 24.58 20.71
CA HIS A 11 -0.73 24.52 19.33
C HIS A 11 0.28 23.62 18.64
N GLY A 12 0.02 22.31 18.69
CA GLY A 12 0.62 21.33 17.81
C GLY A 12 0.63 21.96 16.42
N ALA A 13 1.83 22.23 15.94
CA ALA A 13 2.05 22.96 14.71
C ALA A 13 1.10 22.40 13.66
N ALA A 14 0.15 23.22 13.23
CA ALA A 14 -0.67 22.93 12.07
C ALA A 14 0.31 22.63 10.95
N ALA A 15 0.57 21.34 10.72
CA ALA A 15 1.38 20.90 9.61
C ALA A 15 0.70 21.50 8.39
N ALA A 16 1.33 22.51 7.81
CA ALA A 16 0.74 23.28 6.73
C ALA A 16 0.23 22.27 5.71
N ASP A 17 -1.06 22.41 5.38
CA ASP A 17 -1.72 21.51 4.45
C ASP A 17 -0.84 21.42 3.19
N PRO A 18 -0.43 20.21 2.77
CA PRO A 18 0.49 20.07 1.65
C PRO A 18 -0.10 20.75 0.41
N PRO A 19 0.73 21.39 -0.43
CA PRO A 19 0.25 22.19 -1.54
C PRO A 19 -0.60 21.37 -2.51
N LEU A 20 -1.64 22.01 -3.06
CA LEU A 20 -2.46 21.45 -4.14
C LEU A 20 -1.62 21.35 -5.42
N THR A 21 -1.13 20.15 -5.73
CA THR A 21 -0.44 19.85 -6.99
C THR A 21 -1.35 19.12 -7.97
N VAL A 22 -0.96 19.08 -9.25
CA VAL A 22 -1.72 18.40 -10.32
C VAL A 22 -1.79 16.89 -10.06
N GLU A 23 -0.71 16.29 -9.58
CA GLU A 23 -0.62 14.87 -9.24
C GLU A 23 -1.63 14.53 -8.14
N ARG A 24 -1.77 15.40 -7.14
CA ARG A 24 -2.72 15.19 -6.03
C ARG A 24 -4.17 15.31 -6.47
N LEU A 25 -4.46 16.17 -7.47
CA LEU A 25 -5.77 16.23 -8.11
C LEU A 25 -6.04 14.98 -8.95
N ALA A 26 -5.02 14.43 -9.62
CA ALA A 26 -5.11 13.17 -10.35
C ALA A 26 -5.35 11.98 -9.40
N ASP A 27 -4.67 11.92 -8.26
CA ASP A 27 -4.88 10.90 -7.23
C ASP A 27 -6.29 10.94 -6.66
N LEU A 28 -6.82 12.15 -6.41
CA LEU A 28 -8.22 12.35 -6.00
C LEU A 28 -9.18 11.76 -7.04
N GLN A 29 -8.91 11.94 -8.33
CA GLN A 29 -9.75 11.41 -9.42
C GLN A 29 -9.60 9.90 -9.61
N ALA A 30 -8.40 9.37 -9.42
CA ALA A 30 -8.12 7.94 -9.48
C ALA A 30 -8.69 7.19 -8.25
N GLY A 31 -9.16 7.92 -7.22
CA GLY A 31 -9.67 7.33 -5.99
C GLY A 31 -8.57 6.69 -5.15
N LEU A 32 -7.33 7.17 -5.28
CA LEU A 32 -6.16 6.64 -4.59
C LEU A 32 -5.93 7.27 -3.21
N LEU A 33 -6.67 8.35 -2.90
CA LEU A 33 -6.62 9.02 -1.61
C LEU A 33 -7.55 8.33 -0.60
N ASP A 34 -7.12 8.27 0.67
CA ASP A 34 -8.00 7.94 1.79
C ASP A 34 -9.12 8.98 1.97
N ASP A 35 -10.19 8.61 2.66
CA ASP A 35 -11.40 9.43 2.79
C ASP A 35 -11.12 10.81 3.41
N ASP A 36 -10.23 10.87 4.41
CA ASP A 36 -9.87 12.10 5.11
C ASP A 36 -9.03 13.02 4.21
N ALA A 37 -8.03 12.46 3.52
CA ALA A 37 -7.23 13.19 2.54
C ALA A 37 -8.08 13.68 1.37
N ALA A 38 -9.00 12.85 0.87
CA ALA A 38 -9.92 13.22 -0.19
C ALA A 38 -10.85 14.35 0.25
N ALA A 39 -11.37 14.30 1.49
CA ALA A 39 -12.20 15.37 2.05
C ALA A 39 -11.44 16.70 2.16
N ARG A 40 -10.17 16.66 2.62
CA ARG A 40 -9.31 17.84 2.69
C ARG A 40 -9.04 18.44 1.31
N VAL A 41 -8.61 17.63 0.34
CA VAL A 41 -8.34 18.09 -1.03
C VAL A 41 -9.61 18.67 -1.66
N ARG A 42 -10.79 18.06 -1.48
CA ARG A 42 -12.07 18.64 -1.93
C ARG A 42 -12.40 19.97 -1.25
N GLY A 43 -11.99 20.14 0.02
CA GLY A 43 -12.08 21.43 0.72
C GLY A 43 -11.21 22.49 0.07
N GLN A 44 -9.95 22.17 -0.18
CA GLN A 44 -8.98 23.09 -0.79
C GLN A 44 -9.35 23.44 -2.25
N VAL A 45 -9.85 22.47 -3.03
CA VAL A 45 -10.33 22.71 -4.40
C VAL A 45 -11.46 23.73 -4.42
N ARG A 46 -12.45 23.63 -3.52
CA ARG A 46 -13.56 24.61 -3.43
C ARG A 46 -13.10 26.03 -3.09
N ALA A 47 -11.94 26.17 -2.44
CA ALA A 47 -11.36 27.46 -2.10
C ALA A 47 -10.45 28.03 -3.20
N ASN A 48 -10.14 27.24 -4.24
CA ASN A 48 -9.19 27.62 -5.28
C ASN A 48 -9.78 27.40 -6.71
N PRO A 49 -10.17 28.49 -7.41
CA PRO A 49 -10.79 28.38 -8.74
C PRO A 49 -9.84 27.82 -9.81
N GLU A 50 -8.53 27.99 -9.66
CA GLU A 50 -7.55 27.39 -10.57
C GLU A 50 -7.53 25.86 -10.42
N ALA A 51 -7.54 25.36 -9.20
CA ALA A 51 -7.61 23.93 -8.92
C ALA A 51 -8.93 23.32 -9.43
N GLU A 52 -10.05 24.04 -9.32
CA GLU A 52 -11.32 23.63 -9.93
C GLU A 52 -11.23 23.51 -11.46
N ASN A 53 -10.55 24.46 -12.11
CA ASN A 53 -10.34 24.43 -13.56
C ASN A 53 -9.50 23.23 -13.99
N VAL A 54 -8.42 22.93 -13.28
CA VAL A 54 -7.57 21.74 -13.52
C VAL A 54 -8.38 20.46 -13.34
N LEU A 55 -9.13 20.34 -12.24
CA LEU A 55 -9.96 19.16 -11.98
C LEU A 55 -11.02 18.97 -13.08
N ARG A 56 -11.61 20.06 -13.59
CA ARG A 56 -12.55 20.03 -14.71
C ARG A 56 -11.88 19.54 -15.99
N ALA A 57 -10.67 20.02 -16.30
CA ALA A 57 -9.91 19.59 -17.48
C ALA A 57 -9.59 18.09 -17.41
N LEU A 58 -9.13 17.59 -16.26
CA LEU A 58 -8.86 16.16 -16.09
C LEU A 58 -10.14 15.31 -16.18
N ASN A 59 -11.27 15.81 -15.67
CA ASN A 59 -12.56 15.13 -15.82
C ASN A 59 -13.01 15.09 -17.29
N GLN A 60 -12.69 16.11 -18.09
CA GLN A 60 -12.96 16.11 -19.52
C GLN A 60 -12.15 15.02 -20.23
N VAL A 61 -10.84 14.93 -19.96
CA VAL A 61 -9.98 13.88 -20.52
C VAL A 61 -10.51 12.47 -20.19
N ARG A 62 -11.00 12.24 -18.97
CA ARG A 62 -11.61 10.94 -18.61
C ARG A 62 -12.86 10.62 -19.45
N ARG A 63 -13.68 11.61 -19.76
CA ARG A 63 -14.85 11.43 -20.63
C ARG A 63 -14.42 11.17 -22.07
N ASP A 64 -13.49 11.95 -22.59
CA ASP A 64 -12.98 11.80 -23.95
C ASP A 64 -12.37 10.40 -24.16
N VAL A 65 -11.63 9.88 -23.17
CA VAL A 65 -11.10 8.51 -23.20
C VAL A 65 -12.21 7.47 -23.11
N ALA A 66 -13.25 7.70 -22.30
CA ALA A 66 -14.39 6.78 -22.20
C ALA A 66 -15.20 6.76 -23.52
N ASP A 67 -15.41 7.91 -24.14
CA ASP A 67 -16.10 8.05 -25.41
C ASP A 67 -15.29 7.38 -26.54
N ALA A 68 -13.96 7.57 -26.56
CA ALA A 68 -13.07 6.88 -27.47
C ALA A 68 -13.08 5.35 -27.28
N GLY A 69 -13.19 4.88 -26.03
CA GLY A 69 -13.31 3.45 -25.73
C GLY A 69 -14.68 2.86 -26.07
N ALA A 70 -15.72 3.69 -26.12
CA ALA A 70 -17.07 3.30 -26.53
C ALA A 70 -17.31 3.44 -28.04
N ASP A 71 -16.38 4.05 -28.78
CA ASP A 71 -16.46 4.22 -30.22
C ASP A 71 -16.36 2.86 -30.94
N PRO A 72 -17.46 2.38 -31.57
CA PRO A 72 -17.45 1.10 -32.28
C PRO A 72 -16.56 1.12 -33.54
N ALA A 73 -16.12 2.29 -33.99
CA ALA A 73 -15.16 2.43 -35.08
C ALA A 73 -13.69 2.39 -34.61
N GLY A 74 -13.43 2.47 -33.29
CA GLY A 74 -12.09 2.62 -32.74
C GLY A 74 -11.29 1.32 -32.70
N ALA A 75 -11.80 0.31 -32.00
CA ALA A 75 -11.15 -0.99 -31.85
C ALA A 75 -12.13 -2.13 -32.15
N PRO A 76 -11.67 -3.24 -32.75
CA PRO A 76 -12.52 -4.41 -32.92
C PRO A 76 -12.92 -4.99 -31.57
N ASP A 77 -14.18 -5.43 -31.47
CA ASP A 77 -14.68 -6.12 -30.28
C ASP A 77 -13.80 -7.31 -29.90
N ALA A 78 -13.72 -7.57 -28.60
CA ALA A 78 -13.03 -8.76 -28.10
C ALA A 78 -13.63 -10.03 -28.73
N PRO A 79 -12.80 -10.99 -29.19
CA PRO A 79 -13.30 -12.23 -29.77
C PRO A 79 -14.28 -12.94 -28.82
N PRO A 80 -15.45 -13.39 -29.30
CA PRO A 80 -16.52 -13.91 -28.43
C PRO A 80 -16.08 -15.16 -27.65
N GLU A 81 -15.14 -15.92 -28.20
CA GLU A 81 -14.51 -17.07 -27.53
C GLU A 81 -13.72 -16.70 -26.28
N VAL A 82 -13.06 -15.53 -26.27
CA VAL A 82 -12.30 -15.02 -25.12
C VAL A 82 -13.26 -14.56 -24.04
N VAL A 83 -14.30 -13.79 -24.43
CA VAL A 83 -15.37 -13.36 -23.53
C VAL A 83 -16.07 -14.57 -22.91
N ALA A 84 -16.40 -15.58 -23.71
CA ALA A 84 -17.02 -16.82 -23.23
C ALA A 84 -16.12 -17.59 -22.25
N ARG A 85 -14.81 -17.68 -22.54
CA ARG A 85 -13.84 -18.35 -21.67
C ARG A 85 -13.69 -17.64 -20.32
N ILE A 86 -13.59 -16.31 -20.32
CA ILE A 86 -13.51 -15.50 -19.09
C ILE A 86 -14.81 -15.65 -18.30
N THR A 87 -15.97 -15.53 -18.96
CA THR A 87 -17.27 -15.68 -18.28
C THR A 87 -17.44 -17.08 -17.69
N ALA A 88 -16.97 -18.12 -18.39
CA ALA A 88 -16.96 -19.49 -17.87
C ALA A 88 -16.03 -19.65 -16.66
N ALA A 89 -14.83 -19.07 -16.70
CA ALA A 89 -13.90 -19.08 -15.57
C ALA A 89 -14.48 -18.34 -14.36
N LEU A 90 -15.12 -17.18 -14.56
CA LEU A 90 -15.78 -16.43 -13.50
C LEU A 90 -16.94 -17.21 -12.87
N ARG A 91 -17.77 -17.88 -13.67
CA ARG A 91 -18.84 -18.76 -13.14
C ARG A 91 -18.29 -19.96 -12.39
N ALA A 92 -17.18 -20.55 -12.86
CA ALA A 92 -16.53 -21.67 -12.18
C ALA A 92 -15.87 -21.24 -10.87
N ALA A 93 -15.41 -19.98 -10.78
CA ALA A 93 -14.84 -19.39 -9.58
C ALA A 93 -15.90 -18.87 -8.59
N ASP A 94 -17.17 -18.75 -8.99
CA ASP A 94 -18.25 -18.31 -8.11
C ASP A 94 -18.74 -19.47 -7.23
N PRO A 95 -18.52 -19.45 -5.90
CA PRO A 95 -19.00 -20.49 -5.00
C PRO A 95 -20.53 -20.45 -4.81
N ARG A 96 -21.23 -19.47 -5.40
CA ARG A 96 -22.65 -19.17 -5.19
C ARG A 96 -23.61 -19.96 -6.10
N GLY A 97 -23.11 -20.94 -6.85
CA GLY A 97 -23.94 -21.86 -7.64
C GLY A 97 -24.76 -22.87 -6.82
N ALA A 98 -24.52 -22.98 -5.52
CA ALA A 98 -25.45 -23.67 -4.62
C ALA A 98 -26.64 -22.73 -4.32
N PRO A 99 -27.90 -23.22 -4.38
CA PRO A 99 -29.05 -22.38 -4.03
C PRO A 99 -28.82 -21.83 -2.63
N ALA A 100 -28.95 -20.51 -2.48
CA ALA A 100 -28.81 -19.82 -1.21
C ALA A 100 -29.86 -20.35 -0.21
N ALA A 101 -29.52 -21.41 0.52
CA ALA A 101 -30.32 -22.01 1.58
C ALA A 101 -30.42 -21.09 2.82
N HIS A 102 -29.94 -19.85 2.73
CA HIS A 102 -29.97 -18.87 3.82
C HIS A 102 -31.25 -18.04 3.88
N SER A 103 -32.22 -18.25 2.98
CA SER A 103 -33.55 -17.63 3.05
C SER A 103 -34.69 -18.60 3.41
N ALA A 104 -34.42 -19.89 3.57
CA ALA A 104 -35.38 -20.82 4.17
C ALA A 104 -35.34 -20.67 5.70
N ARG A 105 -36.09 -19.70 6.24
CA ARG A 105 -36.26 -19.53 7.68
C ARG A 105 -36.86 -20.83 8.26
N PRO A 106 -36.14 -21.58 9.13
CA PRO A 106 -36.72 -22.75 9.76
C PRO A 106 -37.86 -22.26 10.68
N ARG A 107 -39.05 -22.86 10.55
CA ARG A 107 -40.14 -22.63 11.50
C ARG A 107 -39.59 -22.82 12.94
N PRO A 108 -39.71 -21.82 13.82
CA PRO A 108 -39.10 -21.91 15.15
C PRO A 108 -39.78 -23.03 15.93
N ARG A 109 -39.02 -24.08 16.25
CA ARG A 109 -39.44 -25.10 17.21
C ARG A 109 -39.51 -24.45 18.60
N PRO A 110 -40.49 -24.82 19.45
CA PRO A 110 -40.77 -24.13 20.72
C PRO A 110 -39.58 -24.06 21.68
N GLY A 111 -38.60 -24.97 21.56
CA GLY A 111 -37.36 -24.92 22.35
C GLY A 111 -36.45 -23.71 22.09
N ARG A 112 -36.53 -23.04 20.93
CA ARG A 112 -35.70 -21.86 20.64
C ARG A 112 -36.24 -20.56 21.26
N ILE A 113 -37.52 -20.53 21.65
CA ILE A 113 -38.13 -19.37 22.32
C ILE A 113 -37.67 -19.31 23.78
N ALA A 114 -37.54 -20.47 24.46
CA ALA A 114 -37.01 -20.55 25.82
C ALA A 114 -35.54 -20.08 25.91
N ALA A 115 -34.72 -20.39 24.91
CA ALA A 115 -33.32 -19.93 24.85
C ALA A 115 -33.21 -18.41 24.63
N GLY A 116 -34.16 -17.79 23.90
CA GLY A 116 -34.19 -16.34 23.68
C GLY A 116 -34.50 -15.55 24.96
N VAL A 117 -35.42 -16.05 25.79
CA VAL A 117 -35.78 -15.41 27.07
C VAL A 117 -34.61 -15.48 28.07
N ALA A 118 -33.91 -16.62 28.13
CA ALA A 118 -32.74 -16.76 28.99
C ALA A 118 -31.60 -15.81 28.59
N GLY A 119 -31.39 -15.60 27.27
CA GLY A 119 -30.37 -14.67 26.76
C GLY A 119 -30.64 -13.21 27.14
N LEU A 120 -31.91 -12.78 27.10
CA LEU A 120 -32.28 -11.41 27.47
C LEU A 120 -32.05 -11.13 28.96
N CYS A 121 -32.32 -12.10 29.84
CA CYS A 121 -32.05 -11.97 31.28
C CYS A 121 -30.55 -11.82 31.59
N ALA A 122 -29.67 -12.52 30.85
CA ALA A 122 -28.23 -12.45 31.05
C ALA A 122 -27.64 -11.07 30.69
N VAL A 123 -28.13 -10.45 29.62
CA VAL A 123 -27.69 -9.11 29.19
C VAL A 123 -28.06 -8.05 30.22
N LEU A 124 -29.27 -8.10 30.78
CA LEU A 124 -29.72 -7.15 31.81
C LEU A 124 -28.90 -7.28 33.11
N ALA A 125 -28.53 -8.50 33.50
CA ALA A 125 -27.67 -8.73 34.65
C ALA A 125 -26.24 -8.17 34.45
N ALA A 126 -25.67 -8.35 33.26
CA ALA A 126 -24.33 -7.86 32.94
C ALA A 126 -24.26 -6.31 32.95
N ILE A 127 -25.30 -5.64 32.43
CA ILE A 127 -25.38 -4.16 32.45
C ILE A 127 -25.44 -3.65 33.89
N GLY A 128 -26.28 -4.27 34.75
CA GLY A 128 -26.39 -3.87 36.16
C GLY A 128 -25.08 -4.02 36.92
N ILE A 129 -24.38 -5.15 36.77
CA ILE A 129 -23.09 -5.40 37.43
C ILE A 129 -22.01 -4.42 36.93
N GLY A 130 -21.96 -4.17 35.61
CA GLY A 130 -21.02 -3.20 35.03
C GLY A 130 -21.23 -1.78 35.57
N THR A 131 -22.48 -1.33 35.66
CA THR A 131 -22.79 0.01 36.19
C THR A 131 -22.45 0.17 37.67
N ALA A 132 -22.65 -0.87 38.49
CA ALA A 132 -22.31 -0.81 39.92
C ALA A 132 -20.79 -0.77 40.17
N ALA A 133 -20.01 -1.47 39.34
CA ALA A 133 -18.55 -1.46 39.41
C ALA A 133 -17.94 -0.09 39.06
N LEU A 134 -18.56 0.64 38.12
CA LEU A 134 -18.13 2.00 37.74
C LEU A 134 -18.43 3.04 38.82
N ILE A 135 -19.51 2.88 39.58
CA ILE A 135 -19.89 3.83 40.65
C ILE A 135 -19.03 3.64 41.91
N ASN A 136 -18.53 2.43 42.16
CA ASN A 136 -17.71 2.09 43.33
C ASN A 136 -16.19 2.06 43.05
N ALA A 137 -15.73 2.64 41.94
CA ALA A 137 -14.30 2.68 41.63
C ALA A 137 -13.54 3.58 42.65
N PRO A 138 -12.51 3.05 43.36
CA PRO A 138 -11.65 3.87 44.21
C PRO A 138 -10.90 4.92 43.38
N THR A 139 -10.70 6.12 43.95
CA THR A 139 -9.99 7.22 43.26
C THR A 139 -8.59 6.79 42.82
N PRO A 140 -8.22 6.94 41.54
CA PRO A 140 -6.90 6.62 41.04
C PRO A 140 -5.80 7.45 41.73
N ILE A 141 -4.77 6.77 42.23
CA ILE A 141 -3.56 7.40 42.76
C ILE A 141 -2.79 7.99 41.55
N PRO A 142 -2.30 9.25 41.61
CA PRO A 142 -1.60 9.85 40.47
C PRO A 142 -0.30 9.08 40.20
N SER A 143 -0.27 8.34 39.09
CA SER A 143 0.94 7.73 38.56
C SER A 143 1.56 8.71 37.57
N THR A 144 2.81 9.08 37.83
CA THR A 144 3.67 9.90 36.99
C THR A 144 3.65 9.44 35.53
N ALA A 145 3.52 10.39 34.60
CA ALA A 145 3.46 10.13 33.17
C ALA A 145 4.68 9.33 32.68
N VAL A 146 4.44 8.08 32.26
CA VAL A 146 5.40 7.31 31.47
C VAL A 146 5.09 7.63 30.01
N THR A 147 5.98 8.38 29.39
CA THR A 147 5.93 8.80 27.99
C THR A 147 5.99 7.60 27.05
N ALA A 148 5.09 7.59 26.07
CA ALA A 148 4.93 6.55 25.06
C ALA A 148 6.02 6.60 23.94
N GLU A 149 7.27 6.92 24.27
CA GLU A 149 8.36 6.99 23.29
C GLU A 149 9.19 5.70 23.15
N HIS A 150 8.95 4.67 23.97
CA HIS A 150 9.78 3.45 23.98
C HIS A 150 9.11 2.20 23.38
N ILE A 151 7.97 2.33 22.71
CA ILE A 151 7.31 1.21 21.99
C ILE A 151 7.13 1.57 20.51
N THR A 152 8.18 2.07 19.87
CA THR A 152 8.33 1.86 18.43
C THR A 152 9.70 1.25 18.20
N VAL A 153 9.75 -0.07 18.12
CA VAL A 153 10.87 -0.74 17.44
C VAL A 153 10.75 -0.31 15.99
N SER A 154 11.34 0.84 15.66
CA SER A 154 11.48 1.32 14.30
C SER A 154 12.29 0.29 13.55
N THR A 155 11.61 -0.54 12.76
CA THR A 155 12.30 -1.41 11.81
C THR A 155 13.04 -0.47 10.85
N PRO A 156 14.38 -0.54 10.76
CA PRO A 156 15.14 0.34 9.90
C PRO A 156 14.63 0.25 8.46
N PRO A 157 14.58 1.37 7.71
CA PRO A 157 14.18 1.35 6.31
C PRO A 157 15.05 0.34 5.54
N MET A 158 14.45 -0.38 4.59
CA MET A 158 15.17 -1.34 3.75
C MET A 158 16.06 -0.57 2.77
N VAL A 159 17.27 -0.24 3.21
CA VAL A 159 18.28 0.45 2.43
C VAL A 159 19.40 -0.52 2.04
N VAL A 160 20.03 -0.27 0.91
CA VAL A 160 21.26 -0.97 0.54
C VAL A 160 22.36 -0.53 1.52
N PRO A 161 22.97 -1.44 2.31
CA PRO A 161 23.96 -1.09 3.33
C PRO A 161 25.35 -0.90 2.71
N LEU A 162 25.44 -0.16 1.61
CA LEU A 162 26.68 0.16 0.91
C LEU A 162 26.75 1.65 0.63
N SER A 163 27.94 2.20 0.80
CA SER A 163 28.26 3.54 0.34
C SER A 163 28.32 3.58 -1.20
N GLN A 164 28.22 4.79 -1.75
CA GLN A 164 28.31 4.99 -3.20
C GLN A 164 29.66 4.50 -3.76
N ASP A 165 30.77 4.77 -3.08
CA ASP A 165 32.11 4.34 -3.50
C ASP A 165 32.24 2.81 -3.56
N GLU A 166 31.61 2.10 -2.62
CA GLU A 166 31.59 0.64 -2.62
C GLU A 166 30.78 0.07 -3.79
N ILE A 167 29.65 0.71 -4.13
CA ILE A 167 28.83 0.33 -5.29
C ILE A 167 29.62 0.55 -6.59
N LEU A 168 30.30 1.71 -6.71
CA LEU A 168 31.13 2.00 -7.89
C LEU A 168 32.32 1.05 -8.00
N GLY A 169 32.93 0.67 -6.87
CA GLY A 169 34.00 -0.34 -6.85
C GLY A 169 33.57 -1.74 -7.29
N LEU A 170 32.27 -2.03 -7.41
CA LEU A 170 31.78 -3.29 -8.00
C LEU A 170 31.91 -3.31 -9.53
N LEU A 171 31.98 -2.13 -10.18
CA LEU A 171 32.10 -2.03 -11.63
C LEU A 171 33.48 -2.50 -12.13
N ASP A 172 34.51 -2.40 -11.29
CA ASP A 172 35.87 -2.83 -11.59
C ASP A 172 36.11 -4.32 -11.32
N ARG A 173 35.10 -5.03 -10.81
CA ARG A 173 35.17 -6.44 -10.43
C ARG A 173 34.28 -7.30 -11.31
N ARG A 174 34.57 -8.61 -11.36
CA ARG A 174 33.67 -9.55 -12.03
C ARG A 174 32.36 -9.65 -11.22
N PRO A 175 31.18 -9.57 -11.87
CA PRO A 175 29.91 -9.72 -11.18
C PRO A 175 29.78 -11.10 -10.50
N GLU A 176 29.54 -11.08 -9.18
CA GLU A 176 29.28 -12.28 -8.38
C GLU A 176 27.76 -12.42 -8.16
N TYR A 177 27.13 -13.28 -8.95
CA TYR A 177 25.67 -13.42 -8.93
C TYR A 177 25.15 -14.35 -7.83
N GLY A 178 26.03 -15.13 -7.18
CA GLY A 178 25.61 -16.14 -6.21
C GLY A 178 24.52 -17.07 -6.79
N PRO A 179 23.36 -17.23 -6.12
CA PRO A 179 22.24 -18.05 -6.61
C PRO A 179 21.62 -17.60 -7.95
N LEU A 180 21.91 -16.39 -8.43
CA LEU A 180 21.51 -15.88 -9.76
C LEU A 180 22.56 -16.12 -10.86
N THR A 181 23.49 -17.06 -10.65
CA THR A 181 24.50 -17.45 -11.64
C THR A 181 23.87 -17.98 -12.93
N ASP A 182 22.75 -18.70 -12.82
CA ASP A 182 22.01 -19.23 -13.97
C ASP A 182 21.56 -18.09 -14.93
N PRO A 183 21.99 -18.10 -16.20
CA PRO A 183 21.67 -17.03 -17.14
C PRO A 183 20.17 -16.87 -17.41
N SER A 184 19.41 -17.96 -17.48
CA SER A 184 17.97 -17.92 -17.76
C SER A 184 17.20 -17.31 -16.60
N ARG A 185 17.56 -17.67 -15.37
CA ARG A 185 17.01 -17.08 -14.14
C ARG A 185 17.32 -15.59 -14.07
N ARG A 186 18.55 -15.20 -14.37
CA ARG A 186 18.95 -13.78 -14.38
C ARG A 186 18.20 -12.98 -15.43
N ALA A 187 18.06 -13.51 -16.65
CA ALA A 187 17.27 -12.90 -17.71
C ALA A 187 15.80 -12.68 -17.29
N SER A 188 15.21 -13.70 -16.64
CA SER A 188 13.84 -13.61 -16.10
C SER A 188 13.73 -12.56 -14.99
N CYS A 189 14.69 -12.51 -14.06
CA CYS A 189 14.77 -11.49 -13.01
C CYS A 189 14.85 -10.08 -13.60
N LEU A 190 15.72 -9.86 -14.59
CA LEU A 190 15.84 -8.58 -15.29
C LEU A 190 14.53 -8.15 -15.95
N SER A 191 13.84 -9.09 -16.62
CA SER A 191 12.52 -8.83 -17.22
C SER A 191 11.48 -8.43 -16.15
N GLY A 192 11.50 -9.08 -14.98
CA GLY A 192 10.64 -8.69 -13.86
C GLY A 192 10.96 -7.31 -13.29
N LEU A 193 12.22 -6.89 -13.34
CA LEU A 193 12.67 -5.55 -12.95
C LEU A 193 12.39 -4.47 -14.03
N GLY A 194 11.80 -4.85 -15.16
CA GLY A 194 11.51 -3.94 -16.28
C GLY A 194 12.67 -3.72 -17.25
N TYR A 195 13.76 -4.48 -17.12
CA TYR A 195 14.92 -4.40 -18.00
C TYR A 195 14.85 -5.48 -19.10
N PRO A 196 15.35 -5.21 -20.32
CA PRO A 196 15.52 -6.25 -21.32
C PRO A 196 16.31 -7.45 -20.77
N ALA A 197 15.89 -8.68 -21.12
CA ALA A 197 16.57 -9.91 -20.70
C ALA A 197 18.06 -9.97 -21.08
N SER A 198 18.45 -9.22 -22.12
CA SER A 198 19.82 -9.07 -22.60
C SER A 198 20.62 -7.97 -21.90
N THR A 199 20.04 -7.27 -20.92
CA THR A 199 20.71 -6.18 -20.21
C THR A 199 21.98 -6.69 -19.52
N GLN A 200 23.09 -6.04 -19.80
CA GLN A 200 24.35 -6.36 -19.16
C GLN A 200 24.34 -5.84 -17.72
N VAL A 201 24.51 -6.76 -16.77
CA VAL A 201 24.73 -6.38 -15.36
C VAL A 201 26.17 -5.90 -15.22
N LEU A 202 26.34 -4.65 -14.80
CA LEU A 202 27.63 -3.98 -14.70
C LEU A 202 28.40 -4.40 -13.44
N GLY A 203 27.69 -4.75 -12.37
CA GLY A 203 28.25 -5.27 -11.13
C GLY A 203 27.24 -6.13 -10.39
N ALA A 204 27.70 -7.17 -9.71
CA ALA A 204 26.84 -7.96 -8.84
C ALA A 204 27.60 -8.47 -7.62
N ARG A 205 26.90 -8.60 -6.49
CA ARG A 205 27.45 -9.21 -5.28
C ARG A 205 26.35 -9.73 -4.37
N PRO A 206 26.51 -10.88 -3.68
CA PRO A 206 25.63 -11.28 -2.59
C PRO A 206 25.62 -10.23 -1.47
N ILE A 207 24.46 -9.99 -0.86
CA ILE A 207 24.30 -9.04 0.23
C ILE A 207 23.16 -9.46 1.15
N ASP A 208 23.22 -9.05 2.41
CA ASP A 208 22.11 -9.20 3.35
C ASP A 208 21.44 -7.85 3.59
N ILE A 209 20.12 -7.77 3.37
CA ILE A 209 19.31 -6.60 3.71
C ILE A 209 18.48 -6.95 4.95
N ASN A 210 18.83 -6.41 6.11
CA ASN A 210 18.15 -6.70 7.37
C ASN A 210 18.02 -8.23 7.64
N ALA A 211 19.13 -8.96 7.52
CA ALA A 211 19.23 -10.42 7.65
C ALA A 211 18.43 -11.23 6.60
N ARG A 212 18.00 -10.59 5.49
CA ARG A 212 17.43 -11.27 4.33
C ARG A 212 18.52 -11.41 3.26
N PRO A 213 18.91 -12.64 2.89
CA PRO A 213 19.91 -12.86 1.87
C PRO A 213 19.36 -12.47 0.50
N GLY A 214 20.17 -11.73 -0.25
CA GLY A 214 19.86 -11.25 -1.59
C GLY A 214 21.11 -11.11 -2.44
N VAL A 215 20.89 -10.66 -3.68
CA VAL A 215 21.95 -10.34 -4.64
C VAL A 215 21.76 -8.90 -5.06
N LEU A 216 22.79 -8.09 -4.88
CA LEU A 216 22.85 -6.73 -5.41
C LEU A 216 23.22 -6.78 -6.88
N LEU A 217 22.46 -6.08 -7.72
CA LEU A 217 22.67 -5.92 -9.15
C LEU A 217 22.84 -4.43 -9.46
N VAL A 218 23.91 -4.08 -10.16
CA VAL A 218 24.16 -2.73 -10.68
C VAL A 218 23.90 -2.75 -12.18
N LEU A 219 22.94 -1.96 -12.61
CA LEU A 219 22.44 -1.87 -13.98
C LEU A 219 22.66 -0.45 -14.54
N PRO A 220 22.68 -0.28 -15.87
CA PRO A 220 22.55 1.04 -16.47
C PRO A 220 21.26 1.71 -15.99
N GLY A 221 21.31 2.98 -15.58
CA GLY A 221 20.11 3.75 -15.28
C GLY A 221 19.41 4.26 -16.54
N ASP A 222 18.32 5.00 -16.34
CA ASP A 222 17.55 5.60 -17.44
C ASP A 222 18.32 6.68 -18.21
N THR A 223 19.34 7.26 -17.56
CA THR A 223 20.27 8.20 -18.18
C THR A 223 21.70 7.63 -18.19
N PRO A 224 22.56 8.02 -19.15
CA PRO A 224 23.94 7.55 -19.22
C PRO A 224 24.77 7.84 -17.96
N ASN A 225 24.40 8.88 -17.22
CA ASN A 225 25.13 9.36 -16.05
C ASN A 225 24.65 8.72 -14.74
N ASN A 226 23.68 7.80 -14.79
CA ASN A 226 23.14 7.15 -13.60
C ASN A 226 23.28 5.63 -13.68
N LEU A 227 23.40 5.01 -12.51
CA LEU A 227 23.36 3.56 -12.32
C LEU A 227 22.16 3.24 -11.43
N ALA A 228 21.41 2.22 -11.82
CA ALA A 228 20.32 1.69 -11.02
C ALA A 228 20.82 0.48 -10.22
N VAL A 229 20.58 0.47 -8.93
CA VAL A 229 21.05 -0.57 -8.01
C VAL A 229 19.86 -1.24 -7.37
N PHE A 230 19.80 -2.56 -7.47
CA PHE A 230 18.70 -3.36 -6.93
C PHE A 230 19.27 -4.48 -6.07
N ALA A 231 18.79 -4.63 -4.84
CA ALA A 231 18.99 -5.82 -4.03
C ALA A 231 17.75 -6.70 -4.18
N VAL A 232 17.90 -7.87 -4.79
CA VAL A 232 16.81 -8.82 -5.03
C VAL A 232 16.97 -10.09 -4.22
N ALA A 233 15.88 -10.74 -3.87
CA ALA A 233 15.89 -12.03 -3.20
C ALA A 233 16.45 -13.14 -4.10
N LEU A 234 16.88 -14.24 -3.49
CA LEU A 234 17.52 -15.37 -4.18
C LEU A 234 16.58 -16.09 -5.17
N ASN A 235 15.27 -15.95 -5.00
CA ASN A 235 14.23 -16.53 -5.85
C ASN A 235 13.77 -15.61 -6.99
N CYS A 236 14.48 -14.50 -7.25
CA CYS A 236 14.09 -13.51 -8.26
C CYS A 236 13.76 -14.15 -9.63
N SER A 237 12.62 -13.74 -10.18
CA SER A 237 12.07 -14.15 -11.46
C SER A 237 11.20 -13.05 -12.05
N ALA A 238 10.70 -13.25 -13.27
CA ALA A 238 9.78 -12.31 -13.91
C ALA A 238 8.43 -12.16 -13.17
N ALA A 239 8.00 -13.20 -12.44
CA ALA A 239 6.74 -13.20 -11.71
C ALA A 239 6.85 -12.65 -10.28
N ASP A 240 8.03 -12.78 -9.69
CA ASP A 240 8.36 -12.29 -8.35
C ASP A 240 9.82 -11.86 -8.34
N THR A 241 10.05 -10.56 -8.33
CA THR A 241 11.40 -9.98 -8.29
C THR A 241 12.01 -10.08 -6.90
N GLY A 242 11.19 -10.25 -5.85
CA GLY A 242 11.65 -10.25 -4.47
C GLY A 242 12.52 -9.03 -4.14
N LEU A 243 12.16 -7.83 -4.62
CA LEU A 243 12.95 -6.62 -4.42
C LEU A 243 13.05 -6.28 -2.92
N LEU A 244 14.27 -6.33 -2.39
CA LEU A 244 14.57 -6.06 -0.99
C LEU A 244 14.89 -4.58 -0.75
N ALA A 245 15.65 -3.95 -1.65
CA ALA A 245 16.00 -2.54 -1.62
C ALA A 245 16.40 -2.05 -3.02
N ASN A 246 16.27 -0.76 -3.29
CA ASN A 246 16.83 -0.14 -4.50
C ASN A 246 17.46 1.22 -4.17
N THR A 247 18.34 1.67 -5.05
CA THR A 247 18.91 3.02 -5.01
C THR A 247 19.44 3.41 -6.39
N GLN A 248 19.75 4.69 -6.57
CA GLN A 248 20.44 5.19 -7.75
C GLN A 248 21.74 5.88 -7.33
N VAL A 249 22.80 5.69 -8.13
CA VAL A 249 24.08 6.38 -7.92
C VAL A 249 24.54 7.03 -9.22
N ALA A 250 25.23 8.17 -9.09
CA ALA A 250 25.84 8.81 -10.24
C ALA A 250 26.98 7.94 -10.77
N ARG A 251 27.04 7.79 -12.09
CA ARG A 251 28.16 7.17 -12.80
C ARG A 251 29.35 8.15 -12.81
N PRO A 252 30.58 7.68 -12.54
CA PRO A 252 31.79 8.50 -12.58
C PRO A 252 32.14 8.97 -14.00
#